data_AF-A0A378QS62-F1
#
_entry.id   AF-A0A378QS62-F1
#
_cell.length_a   1.000
_cell.length_b   1.000
_cell.length_c   1.000
_cell.angle_alpha   90.00
_cell.angle_beta   90.00
_cell.angle_gamma   90.00
#
_symmetry.space_group_name_H-M   'P 1'
#
loop_
_entity.id
_entity.type
_entity.pdbx_description
1 polymer ?
#
loop_
_entity_poly.entity_id
_entity_poly.type
_entity_poly.pdbx_seq_one_letter_code
_entity_poly.pdbx_strand_id
1 'polypeptide(L)'
;MTDKTKTDSVDMINHPPHYTSCPSGIECIEIAELLPFCLGNCYKYLHRAGLKGDKLTDLQKSLWYARRAFLNDEKLTDKAKIRILEVASHQDLQKKELLTHFVQKTAGAFYLYLSSYVSQYQYQPHLDDCST
;
A
#
# COMPACT_ATOMS: atom_id res chain seq x y z
N MET A 1 0.90 7.48 -47.27
CA MET A 1 1.74 6.26 -47.21
C MET A 1 2.41 6.22 -45.85
N THR A 2 2.12 5.16 -45.07
CA THR A 2 2.73 4.70 -43.79
C THR A 2 2.81 5.73 -42.66
N ASP A 3 1.85 5.76 -41.72
CA ASP A 3 1.74 4.87 -40.54
C ASP A 3 3.06 4.67 -39.77
N LYS A 4 3.12 5.28 -38.58
CA LYS A 4 3.95 4.83 -37.46
C LYS A 4 3.15 5.03 -36.17
N THR A 5 2.17 4.15 -35.99
CA THR A 5 1.65 3.77 -34.67
C THR A 5 2.82 3.33 -33.78
N LYS A 6 3.27 4.23 -32.91
CA LYS A 6 4.23 3.91 -31.85
C LYS A 6 3.46 3.12 -30.79
N THR A 7 3.55 1.81 -30.85
CA THR A 7 3.02 0.93 -29.80
C THR A 7 3.94 1.10 -28.59
N ASP A 8 3.61 2.03 -27.70
CA ASP A 8 4.27 2.15 -26.41
C ASP A 8 3.94 0.89 -25.60
N SER A 9 4.82 -0.11 -25.71
CA SER A 9 4.73 -1.34 -24.93
C SER A 9 4.84 -0.98 -23.45
N VAL A 10 3.77 -1.22 -22.70
CA VAL A 10 3.74 -1.05 -21.25
C VAL A 10 4.92 -1.78 -20.62
N ASP A 11 5.84 -1.03 -19.99
CA ASP A 11 6.97 -1.61 -19.28
C ASP A 11 6.51 -2.20 -17.95
N MET A 12 6.16 -3.48 -17.99
CA MET A 12 5.68 -4.23 -16.82
C MET A 12 6.75 -4.46 -15.75
N ILE A 13 8.03 -4.12 -16.02
CA ILE A 13 9.16 -4.36 -15.11
C ILE A 13 9.55 -3.05 -14.42
N ASN A 14 9.82 -2.00 -15.19
CA ASN A 14 10.31 -0.74 -14.63
C ASN A 14 9.18 0.22 -14.25
N HIS A 15 8.01 0.15 -14.91
CA HIS A 15 6.88 1.05 -14.66
C HIS A 15 5.51 0.34 -14.76
N PRO A 16 5.23 -0.65 -13.90
CA PRO A 16 3.98 -1.38 -13.99
C PRO A 16 2.79 -0.43 -13.74
N PRO A 17 1.74 -0.42 -14.58
CA PRO A 17 0.64 0.57 -14.51
C PRO A 17 -0.09 0.64 -13.16
N HIS A 18 -0.03 -0.44 -12.38
CA HIS A 18 -0.64 -0.57 -11.07
C HIS A 18 0.23 0.01 -9.92
N TYR A 19 1.39 0.58 -10.24
CA TYR A 19 2.25 1.34 -9.32
C TYR A 19 2.43 2.81 -9.75
N THR A 20 2.23 3.14 -11.02
CA THR A 20 2.33 4.51 -11.58
C THR A 20 1.00 5.29 -11.58
N SER A 21 -0.08 4.71 -11.07
CA SER A 21 -1.44 5.26 -11.09
C SER A 21 -1.80 6.08 -9.85
N CYS A 22 -0.91 6.22 -8.87
CA CYS A 22 -1.12 7.16 -7.77
C CYS A 22 -0.85 8.59 -8.29
N PRO A 23 -1.79 9.55 -8.12
CA PRO A 23 -1.55 10.94 -8.52
C PRO A 23 -0.33 11.60 -7.85
N SER A 24 0.21 10.99 -6.78
CA SER A 24 1.48 11.42 -6.16
C SER A 24 2.70 11.22 -7.06
N GLY A 25 2.65 10.32 -8.06
CA GLY A 25 3.79 9.95 -8.88
C GLY A 25 4.87 9.11 -8.17
N ILE A 26 4.66 8.74 -6.90
CA ILE A 26 5.61 7.95 -6.12
C ILE A 26 5.32 6.46 -6.30
N GLU A 27 6.31 5.70 -6.77
CA GLU A 27 6.19 4.27 -6.93
C GLU A 27 6.31 3.54 -5.59
N CYS A 28 5.64 2.39 -5.44
CA CYS A 28 5.70 1.59 -4.22
C CYS A 28 7.14 1.20 -3.83
N ILE A 29 8.01 0.95 -4.81
CA ILE A 29 9.40 0.53 -4.58
C ILE A 29 10.22 1.64 -3.92
N GLU A 30 10.01 2.91 -4.31
CA GLU A 30 10.70 4.07 -3.74
C GLU A 30 10.46 4.26 -2.23
N ILE A 31 9.35 3.72 -1.72
CA ILE A 31 9.05 3.72 -0.29
C ILE A 31 9.50 2.41 0.34
N ALA A 32 9.23 1.27 -0.30
CA ALA A 32 9.55 -0.04 0.24
C ALA A 32 11.07 -0.23 0.47
N GLU A 33 11.92 0.33 -0.39
CA GLU A 33 13.39 0.28 -0.25
C GLU A 33 13.92 1.09 0.93
N LEU A 34 13.14 2.06 1.43
CA LEU A 34 13.50 2.91 2.59
C LEU A 34 13.13 2.27 3.93
N LEU A 35 12.53 1.08 3.90
CA LEU A 35 11.97 0.40 5.05
C LEU A 35 12.70 -0.92 5.31
N PRO A 36 12.82 -1.34 6.57
CA PRO A 36 13.22 -2.69 6.91
C PRO A 36 12.32 -3.73 6.25
N PHE A 37 12.82 -4.95 6.06
CA PHE A 37 12.17 -5.96 5.21
C PHE A 37 10.68 -6.20 5.52
N CYS A 38 10.28 -6.29 6.80
CA CYS A 38 8.89 -6.55 7.13
C CYS A 38 8.03 -5.30 6.93
N LEU A 39 8.48 -4.12 7.35
CA LEU A 39 7.77 -2.85 7.09
C LEU A 39 7.63 -2.54 5.60
N GLY A 40 8.67 -2.80 4.78
CA GLY A 40 8.61 -2.61 3.34
C GLY A 40 7.56 -3.49 2.69
N ASN A 41 7.49 -4.77 3.09
CA ASN A 41 6.45 -5.67 2.62
C ASN A 41 5.05 -5.32 3.18
N CYS A 42 4.97 -4.89 4.44
CA CYS A 42 3.73 -4.38 5.03
C CYS A 42 3.17 -3.24 4.19
N TYR A 43 3.98 -2.21 3.95
CA TYR A 43 3.62 -1.07 3.10
C TYR A 43 3.22 -1.52 1.69
N LYS A 44 3.98 -2.42 1.07
CA LYS A 44 3.69 -2.93 -0.29
C LYS A 44 2.26 -3.46 -0.40
N TYR A 45 1.80 -4.25 0.58
CA TYR A 45 0.45 -4.79 0.54
C TYR A 45 -0.62 -3.75 0.90
N LEU A 46 -0.34 -2.78 1.78
CA LEU A 46 -1.24 -1.62 1.99
C LEU A 46 -1.39 -0.79 0.71
N HIS A 47 -0.28 -0.52 0.04
CA HIS A 47 -0.23 0.22 -1.21
C HIS A 47 -1.02 -0.51 -2.30
N ARG A 48 -0.90 -1.84 -2.39
CA ARG A 48 -1.54 -2.65 -3.42
C ARG A 48 -3.02 -2.98 -3.17
N ALA A 49 -3.45 -2.98 -1.91
CA ALA A 49 -4.83 -3.29 -1.54
C ALA A 49 -5.84 -2.44 -2.35
N GLY A 50 -6.78 -3.12 -3.02
CA GLY A 50 -7.79 -2.50 -3.89
C GLY A 50 -7.32 -2.14 -5.31
N LEU A 51 -6.04 -2.36 -5.66
CA LEU A 51 -5.52 -2.10 -7.01
C LEU A 51 -5.39 -3.38 -7.84
N LYS A 52 -5.27 -4.54 -7.18
CA LYS A 52 -5.10 -5.84 -7.86
C LYS A 52 -5.63 -7.00 -7.02
N GLY A 53 -6.56 -7.75 -7.60
CA GLY A 53 -7.15 -8.93 -6.95
C GLY A 53 -7.94 -8.56 -5.69
N ASP A 54 -8.11 -9.54 -4.80
CA ASP A 54 -8.89 -9.36 -3.57
C ASP A 54 -8.18 -8.44 -2.56
N LYS A 55 -8.87 -7.35 -2.18
CA LYS A 55 -8.40 -6.37 -1.19
C LYS A 55 -8.17 -7.01 0.18
N LEU A 56 -9.03 -7.94 0.61
CA LEU A 56 -8.91 -8.59 1.93
C LEU A 56 -7.62 -9.40 2.03
N THR A 57 -7.28 -10.16 0.99
CA THR A 57 -6.03 -10.93 0.89
C THR A 57 -4.80 -10.05 1.10
N ASP A 58 -4.78 -8.85 0.53
CA ASP A 58 -3.66 -7.92 0.70
C ASP A 58 -3.61 -7.31 2.10
N LEU A 59 -4.77 -6.97 2.68
CA LEU A 59 -4.82 -6.50 4.07
C LEU A 59 -4.33 -7.59 5.06
N GLN A 60 -4.68 -8.86 4.83
CA GLN A 60 -4.20 -10.00 5.62
C GLN A 60 -2.69 -10.21 5.48
N LYS A 61 -2.14 -10.08 4.26
CA LYS A 61 -0.68 -10.13 4.05
C LYS A 61 0.02 -8.96 4.73
N SER A 62 -0.53 -7.75 4.64
CA SER A 62 -0.01 -6.60 5.38
C SER A 62 0.00 -6.87 6.89
N LEU A 63 -1.09 -7.41 7.44
CA LEU A 63 -1.19 -7.76 8.86
C LEU A 63 -0.13 -8.78 9.28
N TRP A 64 0.13 -9.79 8.44
CA TRP A 64 1.18 -10.78 8.67
C TRP A 64 2.56 -10.13 8.79
N TYR A 65 2.89 -9.20 7.90
CA TYR A 65 4.16 -8.47 7.94
C TYR A 65 4.22 -7.44 9.08
N ALA A 66 3.12 -6.76 9.41
CA ALA A 66 3.05 -5.83 10.54
C ALA A 66 3.37 -6.52 11.87
N ARG A 67 2.86 -7.75 12.07
CA ARG A 67 3.18 -8.56 13.25
C ARG A 67 4.67 -8.85 13.35
N ARG A 68 5.32 -9.18 12.23
CA ARG A 68 6.76 -9.48 12.20
C ARG A 68 7.60 -8.23 12.41
N ALA A 69 7.23 -7.11 11.79
CA ALA A 69 7.86 -5.82 12.03
C ALA A 69 7.82 -5.45 13.51
N PHE A 70 6.67 -5.68 14.18
CA PHE A 70 6.55 -5.51 15.62
C PHE A 70 7.51 -6.41 16.41
N LEU A 71 7.51 -7.72 16.14
CA LEU A 71 8.38 -8.67 16.83
C LEU A 71 9.88 -8.40 16.62
N ASN A 72 10.23 -7.78 15.49
CA ASN A 72 11.60 -7.41 15.13
C ASN A 72 12.00 -6.00 15.62
N ASP A 73 11.12 -5.24 16.29
CA ASP A 73 11.29 -3.81 16.62
C ASP A 73 11.68 -2.93 15.41
N GLU A 74 11.10 -3.22 14.24
CA GLU A 74 11.34 -2.43 13.03
C GLU A 74 10.69 -1.05 13.13
N LYS A 75 11.39 -0.03 12.60
CA LYS A 75 10.99 1.38 12.69
C LYS A 75 10.99 2.02 11.30
N LEU A 76 10.03 2.90 11.08
CA LEU A 76 9.98 3.71 9.86
C LEU A 76 11.09 4.77 9.90
N THR A 77 11.75 4.98 8.77
CA THR A 77 12.64 6.12 8.56
C THR A 77 11.83 7.40 8.32
N ASP A 78 12.36 8.57 8.67
CA ASP A 78 11.62 9.83 8.49
C ASP A 78 11.37 10.14 7.00
N LYS A 79 12.32 9.77 6.14
CA LYS A 79 12.15 9.87 4.68
C LYS A 79 10.96 9.02 4.20
N ALA A 80 10.83 7.78 4.67
CA ALA A 80 9.69 6.93 4.32
C ALA A 80 8.37 7.52 4.82
N LYS A 81 8.32 8.04 6.06
CA LYS A 81 7.11 8.66 6.62
C LYS A 81 6.58 9.80 5.75
N ILE A 82 7.46 10.70 5.31
CA ILE A 82 7.09 11.85 4.45
C ILE A 82 6.50 11.35 3.13
N ARG A 83 7.19 10.42 2.45
CA ARG A 83 6.72 9.86 1.18
C ARG A 83 5.39 9.12 1.32
N ILE A 84 5.19 8.38 2.40
CA ILE A 84 3.93 7.69 2.66
C ILE A 84 2.77 8.68 2.85
N LEU A 85 2.99 9.79 3.56
CA LEU A 85 1.97 10.83 3.74
C LEU A 85 1.63 11.53 2.42
N GLU A 86 2.62 11.73 1.54
CA GLU A 86 2.40 12.27 0.19
C GLU A 86 1.60 11.31 -0.70
N VAL A 87 1.86 10.01 -0.62
CA VAL A 87 0.99 9.01 -1.26
C VAL A 87 -0.42 9.08 -0.66
N ALA A 88 -0.55 9.11 0.67
CA ALA A 88 -1.82 9.08 1.36
C ALA A 88 -2.72 10.28 1.02
N SER A 89 -2.17 11.47 0.74
CA SER A 89 -2.95 12.64 0.34
C SER A 89 -3.68 12.48 -1.00
N HIS A 90 -3.26 11.51 -1.81
CA HIS A 90 -3.82 11.21 -3.14
C HIS A 90 -4.61 9.89 -3.17
N GLN A 91 -5.04 9.37 -2.02
CA GLN A 91 -5.86 8.15 -1.94
C GLN A 91 -7.27 8.46 -1.43
N ASP A 92 -8.19 7.51 -1.58
CA ASP A 92 -9.51 7.56 -0.95
C ASP A 92 -9.39 7.68 0.58
N LEU A 93 -10.49 8.08 1.23
CA LEU A 93 -10.52 8.33 2.68
C LEU A 93 -10.05 7.14 3.51
N GLN A 94 -10.47 5.91 3.16
CA GLN A 94 -10.12 4.72 3.92
C GLN A 94 -8.62 4.44 3.81
N LYS A 95 -8.09 4.47 2.59
CA LYS A 95 -6.68 4.17 2.35
C LYS A 95 -5.77 5.28 2.88
N LYS A 96 -6.20 6.54 2.81
CA LYS A 96 -5.53 7.67 3.46
C LYS A 96 -5.43 7.50 4.97
N GLU A 97 -6.52 7.12 5.64
CA GLU A 97 -6.52 6.87 7.09
C GLU A 97 -5.57 5.73 7.46
N LEU A 98 -5.66 4.63 6.72
CA LEU A 98 -4.82 3.44 6.91
C LEU A 98 -3.31 3.76 6.81
N LEU A 99 -2.92 4.49 5.76
CA LEU A 99 -1.52 4.91 5.56
C LEU A 99 -1.08 5.96 6.59
N THR A 100 -1.98 6.85 7.03
CA THR A 100 -1.70 7.83 8.08
C THR A 100 -1.41 7.12 9.41
N HIS A 101 -2.20 6.11 9.77
CA HIS A 101 -1.97 5.31 10.96
C HIS A 101 -0.70 4.46 10.87
N PHE A 102 -0.33 3.97 9.68
CA PHE A 102 0.94 3.29 9.46
C PHE A 102 2.14 4.20 9.80
N VAL A 103 2.04 5.49 9.49
CA VAL A 103 3.08 6.48 9.79
C VAL A 103 3.12 6.91 11.26
N GLN A 104 1.95 7.10 11.88
CA GLN A 104 1.84 7.67 13.23
C GLN A 104 2.09 6.67 14.37
N LYS A 105 1.91 5.37 14.11
CA LYS A 105 1.96 4.34 15.15
C LYS A 105 3.31 3.63 15.14
N THR A 106 3.73 3.14 16.31
CA THR A 106 4.77 2.12 16.39
C THR A 106 4.31 0.84 15.69
N ALA A 107 5.22 -0.03 15.28
CA ALA A 107 4.86 -1.28 14.60
C ALA A 107 3.85 -2.12 15.40
N GLY A 108 3.99 -2.20 16.73
CA GLY A 108 3.05 -2.91 17.60
C GLY A 108 1.66 -2.26 17.64
N ALA A 109 1.60 -0.93 17.81
CA ALA A 109 0.32 -0.20 17.81
C ALA A 109 -0.36 -0.25 16.44
N PHE A 110 0.41 -0.23 15.35
CA PHE A 110 -0.11 -0.39 14.01
C PHE A 110 -0.64 -1.81 13.77
N TYR A 111 0.07 -2.84 14.22
CA TYR A 111 -0.39 -4.23 14.14
C TYR A 111 -1.76 -4.42 14.81
N LEU A 112 -1.95 -3.89 16.03
CA LEU A 112 -3.24 -3.99 16.73
C LEU A 112 -4.36 -3.26 15.98
N TYR A 113 -4.07 -2.04 15.51
CA TYR A 113 -5.01 -1.27 14.68
C TYR A 113 -5.40 -2.04 13.42
N LEU A 114 -4.41 -2.53 12.67
CA LEU A 114 -4.64 -3.24 11.41
C LEU A 114 -5.37 -4.56 11.65
N SER A 115 -5.12 -5.25 12.77
CA SER A 115 -5.87 -6.45 13.14
C SER A 115 -7.36 -6.16 13.32
N SER A 116 -7.70 -5.07 14.02
CA SER A 116 -9.09 -4.62 14.19
C SER A 116 -9.71 -4.23 12.84
N TYR A 117 -8.98 -3.48 12.02
CA TYR A 117 -9.43 -3.05 10.69
C TYR A 117 -9.72 -4.25 9.77
N VAL A 118 -8.82 -5.24 9.71
CA VAL A 118 -8.99 -6.46 8.92
C VAL A 118 -10.21 -7.26 9.38
N SER A 119 -10.39 -7.42 10.70
CA SER A 119 -11.56 -8.11 11.23
C SER A 119 -12.85 -7.41 10.83
N GLN A 120 -12.94 -6.09 10.94
CA GLN A 120 -14.12 -5.34 10.53
C GLN A 120 -14.40 -5.49 9.03
N TYR A 121 -13.37 -5.37 8.19
CA TYR A 121 -13.49 -5.54 6.74
C TYR A 121 -14.00 -6.94 6.34
N GLN A 122 -13.61 -7.98 7.08
CA GLN A 122 -14.06 -9.35 6.82
C GLN A 122 -15.56 -9.56 7.10
N TYR A 123 -16.13 -8.88 8.10
CA TYR A 123 -17.55 -9.02 8.47
C TYR A 123 -18.47 -8.00 7.79
N GLN A 124 -17.92 -6.86 7.38
CA GLN A 124 -18.62 -5.84 6.62
C GLN A 124 -17.74 -5.43 5.44
N PRO A 125 -17.65 -6.27 4.40
CA PRO A 125 -17.07 -5.82 3.15
C PRO A 125 -17.98 -4.69 2.66
N HIS A 126 -17.50 -3.44 2.75
CA HIS A 126 -18.22 -2.30 2.20
C HIS A 126 -18.65 -2.65 0.77
N LEU A 127 -19.91 -2.36 0.43
CA LEU A 127 -20.59 -2.72 -0.83
C LEU A 127 -20.03 -1.97 -2.06
N ASP A 128 -18.73 -1.75 -2.10
CA ASP A 128 -18.06 -0.87 -3.07
C ASP A 128 -17.47 -1.64 -4.26
N ASP A 129 -17.55 -2.98 -4.29
CA ASP A 129 -17.12 -3.79 -5.45
C ASP A 129 -18.17 -3.86 -6.58
N CYS A 130 -19.22 -3.04 -6.52
CA CYS A 130 -20.21 -2.92 -7.59
C CYS A 130 -20.14 -1.52 -8.23
N SER A 131 -19.05 -1.23 -8.94
CA SER A 131 -19.00 -0.16 -9.94
C SER A 131 -17.88 -0.41 -10.96
N THR A 132 -18.33 -0.82 -12.15
CA THR A 132 -17.69 -0.79 -13.49
C THR A 132 -16.41 -1.58 -13.74
#